data_AF-A0A8T4TBZ3-F1
#
_entry.id   AF-A0A8T4TBZ3-F1
#
_cell.length_a   1.000
_cell.length_b   1.000
_cell.length_c   1.000
_cell.angle_alpha   90.00
_cell.angle_beta   90.00
_cell.angle_gamma   90.00
#
_symmetry.space_group_name_H-M   'P 1'
#
loop_
_entity.id
_entity.type
_entity.pdbx_description
1 polymer ?
#
loop_
_entity_poly.entity_id
_entity_poly.type
_entity_poly.pdbx_seq_one_letter_code
_entity_poly.pdbx_strand_id
1 'polypeptide(L)'
;MRFSLRTGSWYREDALFGTHTDWFKLWGGLVQPAVIKGADKLKIVTTSLLDISVGRDPINALVLDGSVVSRTHARIHQKGFWIFKKWFIEDLGSKHGTGIYRNNITAPVKSGISCEIRTGDEIIIGANMIRIDFD
;
A
#
# COMPACT_ATOMS: atom_id res chain seq x y z
N MET A 1 -24.50 16.08 -16.46
CA MET A 1 -24.10 16.27 -15.04
C MET A 1 -22.66 16.74 -15.04
N ARG A 2 -22.35 17.86 -14.36
CA ARG A 2 -21.01 18.46 -14.33
C ARG A 2 -20.48 18.36 -12.91
N PHE A 3 -19.26 17.86 -12.77
CA PHE A 3 -18.58 17.74 -11.48
C PHE A 3 -17.28 18.53 -11.58
N SER A 4 -16.96 19.33 -10.57
CA SER A 4 -15.71 20.08 -10.51
C SER A 4 -14.95 19.81 -9.22
N LEU A 5 -13.63 19.85 -9.32
CA LEU A 5 -12.71 19.66 -8.20
C LEU A 5 -12.32 21.03 -7.67
N ARG A 6 -12.69 21.33 -6.42
CA ARG A 6 -12.12 22.46 -5.66
C ARG A 6 -11.53 21.93 -4.37
N THR A 7 -10.27 22.29 -4.11
CA THR A 7 -9.56 22.08 -2.84
C THR A 7 -9.53 20.63 -2.30
N GLY A 8 -9.62 19.62 -3.19
CA GLY A 8 -9.52 18.21 -2.79
C GLY A 8 -10.83 17.60 -2.26
N SER A 9 -11.98 18.21 -2.54
CA SER A 9 -13.29 17.60 -2.27
C SER A 9 -14.20 17.76 -3.49
N TRP A 10 -14.94 16.69 -3.81
CA TRP A 10 -15.88 16.66 -4.93
C TRP A 10 -17.23 17.19 -4.47
N TYR A 11 -17.78 18.17 -5.20
CA TYR A 11 -19.11 18.69 -4.94
C TYR A 11 -19.97 18.59 -6.19
N ARG A 12 -21.27 18.40 -5.99
CA ARG A 12 -22.28 18.53 -7.03
C ARG A 12 -22.76 19.99 -7.01
N GLU A 13 -22.72 20.67 -8.15
CA GLU A 13 -22.96 22.13 -8.23
C GLU A 13 -24.44 22.56 -8.03
N ASP A 14 -25.35 21.62 -7.73
CA ASP A 14 -26.81 21.84 -7.71
C ASP A 14 -27.50 21.54 -6.36
N ALA A 15 -26.78 21.28 -5.26
CA ALA A 15 -27.39 20.94 -3.97
C ALA A 15 -27.58 22.16 -3.04
N LEU A 16 -28.73 22.83 -3.17
CA LEU A 16 -29.27 23.73 -2.14
C LEU A 16 -29.98 22.89 -1.06
N PHE A 17 -29.46 22.95 0.18
CA PHE A 17 -30.03 22.42 1.43
C PHE A 17 -30.16 20.88 1.58
N GLY A 18 -29.71 20.37 2.73
CA GLY A 18 -30.23 19.11 3.31
C GLY A 18 -29.21 18.00 3.50
N THR A 19 -29.13 17.55 4.74
CA THR A 19 -28.36 16.42 5.29
C THR A 19 -28.71 15.06 4.70
N HIS A 20 -27.85 14.07 4.98
CA HIS A 20 -27.81 12.66 4.53
C HIS A 20 -27.09 12.50 3.17
N THR A 21 -26.14 11.57 2.99
CA THR A 21 -26.13 10.21 3.51
C THR A 21 -24.83 9.49 3.13
N ASP A 22 -24.34 8.68 4.07
CA ASP A 22 -23.22 7.74 3.99
C ASP A 22 -23.59 6.50 3.13
N TRP A 23 -24.06 6.67 1.88
CA TRP A 23 -24.43 5.54 0.99
C TRP A 23 -23.23 4.75 0.47
N PHE A 24 -22.00 5.25 0.64
CA PHE A 24 -20.77 4.59 0.19
C PHE A 24 -20.38 3.36 1.03
N LYS A 25 -20.96 3.14 2.22
CA LYS A 25 -20.56 2.06 3.14
C LYS A 25 -21.31 0.73 2.96
N LEU A 26 -22.41 0.69 2.21
CA LEU A 26 -23.33 -0.47 2.21
C LEU A 26 -23.28 -1.36 0.96
N TRP A 27 -22.58 -0.95 -0.11
CA TRP A 27 -22.39 -1.77 -1.31
C TRP A 27 -20.92 -1.76 -1.67
N GLY A 28 -20.19 -2.80 -1.26
CA GLY A 28 -18.75 -2.90 -1.37
C GLY A 28 -18.17 -2.39 -2.69
N GLY A 29 -17.11 -1.60 -2.57
CA GLY A 29 -16.27 -1.21 -3.69
C GLY A 29 -16.18 0.29 -3.89
N LEU A 30 -15.21 0.90 -3.22
CA LEU A 30 -14.20 1.72 -3.88
C LEU A 30 -13.01 1.80 -2.93
N VAL A 31 -11.94 1.17 -3.38
CA VAL A 31 -10.58 1.22 -2.83
C VAL A 31 -10.31 2.64 -2.34
N GLN A 32 -10.11 2.81 -1.03
CA GLN A 32 -9.56 4.05 -0.51
C GLN A 32 -8.13 4.18 -1.05
N PRO A 33 -7.79 5.30 -1.73
CA PRO A 33 -6.44 5.48 -2.23
C PRO A 33 -5.47 5.61 -1.06
N ALA A 34 -4.28 5.03 -1.24
CA ALA A 34 -3.18 5.17 -0.30
C ALA A 34 -2.75 6.60 -0.10
N VAL A 35 -3.10 7.13 1.07
CA VAL A 35 -2.45 8.33 1.60
C VAL A 35 -1.06 7.93 2.07
N ILE A 36 -0.08 8.20 1.22
CA ILE A 36 1.32 8.01 1.54
C ILE A 36 1.79 9.20 2.40
N LYS A 37 1.97 9.00 3.71
CA LYS A 37 2.61 9.98 4.59
C LYS A 37 4.00 9.49 4.95
N GLY A 38 5.03 10.30 4.76
CA GLY A 38 6.38 9.94 5.21
C GLY A 38 7.04 11.08 5.97
N ALA A 39 7.56 10.75 7.15
CA ALA A 39 8.73 11.44 7.71
C ALA A 39 9.96 10.94 6.92
N ASP A 40 11.00 11.76 6.79
CA ASP A 40 12.07 11.71 5.77
C ASP A 40 12.83 10.37 5.51
N LYS A 41 12.49 9.26 6.19
CA LYS A 41 13.02 7.90 5.96
C LYS A 41 11.97 6.78 5.89
N LEU A 42 10.75 7.01 6.33
CA LEU A 42 9.69 5.99 6.40
C LEU A 42 8.54 6.38 5.47
N LYS A 43 8.28 5.57 4.46
CA LYS A 43 7.12 5.75 3.57
C LYS A 43 5.96 4.93 4.11
N ILE A 44 4.90 5.57 4.62
CA ILE A 44 3.65 4.90 4.99
C ILE A 44 2.83 4.71 3.71
N VAL A 45 2.21 3.55 3.49
CA VAL A 45 1.41 3.26 2.30
C VAL A 45 0.08 2.63 2.71
N THR A 46 -1.05 3.24 2.37
CA THR A 46 -2.41 2.82 2.79
C THR A 46 -3.29 2.34 1.62
N THR A 47 -3.01 1.22 0.98
CA THR A 47 -3.74 0.83 -0.26
C THR A 47 -4.86 -0.17 -0.01
N SER A 48 -5.97 -0.08 -0.74
CA SER A 48 -6.97 -1.17 -0.80
C SER A 48 -6.80 -2.11 -2.00
N LEU A 49 -5.69 -2.00 -2.73
CA LEU A 49 -5.33 -2.98 -3.74
C LEU A 49 -4.99 -4.31 -3.07
N LEU A 50 -5.62 -5.39 -3.54
CA LEU A 50 -5.32 -6.75 -3.07
C LEU A 50 -3.92 -7.21 -3.49
N ASP A 51 -3.29 -6.50 -4.42
CA ASP A 51 -2.00 -6.82 -4.99
C ASP A 51 -1.24 -5.54 -5.33
N ILE A 52 -0.02 -5.42 -4.83
CA ILE A 52 0.80 -4.23 -4.87
C ILE A 52 2.19 -4.64 -5.32
N SER A 53 2.52 -4.32 -6.57
CA SER A 53 3.89 -4.41 -7.05
C SER A 53 4.72 -3.27 -6.45
N VAL A 54 5.95 -3.59 -6.02
CA VAL A 54 6.90 -2.64 -5.45
C VAL A 54 8.20 -2.69 -6.23
N GLY A 55 8.73 -1.53 -6.59
CA GLY A 55 10.03 -1.43 -7.26
C GLY A 55 10.34 -0.01 -7.70
N ARG A 56 11.51 0.20 -8.32
CA ARG A 56 11.91 1.54 -8.81
C ARG A 56 11.34 1.90 -10.17
N ASP A 57 10.81 0.92 -10.90
CA ASP A 57 10.23 1.18 -12.20
C ASP A 57 8.87 1.89 -12.02
N PRO A 58 8.56 2.95 -12.78
CA PRO A 58 7.31 3.68 -12.67
C PRO A 58 6.06 2.83 -12.95
N ILE A 59 6.21 1.63 -13.52
CA ILE A 59 5.10 0.69 -13.73
C ILE A 59 4.58 0.05 -12.43
N ASN A 60 5.32 0.12 -11.32
CA ASN A 60 4.90 -0.49 -10.06
C ASN A 60 3.84 0.35 -9.34
N ALA A 61 2.94 -0.32 -8.62
CA ALA A 61 1.94 0.35 -7.79
C ALA A 61 2.58 1.18 -6.67
N LEU A 62 3.66 0.67 -6.06
CA LEU A 62 4.49 1.41 -5.13
C LEU A 62 5.88 1.63 -5.73
N VAL A 63 6.09 2.84 -6.24
CA VAL A 63 7.40 3.25 -6.75
C VAL A 63 8.29 3.68 -5.58
N LEU A 64 9.47 3.06 -5.47
CA LEU A 64 10.52 3.42 -4.52
C LEU A 64 11.77 3.82 -5.29
N ASP A 65 12.21 5.07 -5.11
CA ASP A 65 13.44 5.55 -5.71
C ASP A 65 14.67 4.93 -5.02
N GLY A 66 15.73 4.75 -5.79
CA GLY A 66 17.01 4.23 -5.30
C GLY A 66 17.64 3.21 -6.25
N SER A 67 18.94 3.35 -6.48
CA SER A 67 19.71 2.46 -7.34
C SER A 67 19.76 1.01 -6.83
N VAL A 68 19.56 0.80 -5.54
CA VAL A 68 19.55 -0.51 -4.89
C VAL A 68 18.20 -1.22 -4.94
N VAL A 69 17.13 -0.52 -5.32
CA VAL A 69 15.81 -1.11 -5.52
C VAL A 69 15.75 -1.71 -6.93
N SER A 70 15.40 -3.00 -7.07
CA SER A 70 15.15 -3.61 -8.38
C SER A 70 13.96 -2.95 -9.10
N ARG A 71 13.93 -3.03 -10.43
CA ARG A 71 12.82 -2.49 -11.26
C ARG A 71 11.48 -3.02 -10.79
N THR A 72 11.37 -4.34 -10.63
CA THR A 72 10.27 -5.02 -9.94
C THR A 72 10.94 -5.81 -8.82
N HIS A 73 10.73 -5.39 -7.57
CA HIS A 73 11.52 -5.84 -6.42
C HIS A 73 10.76 -6.85 -5.58
N ALA A 74 9.56 -6.49 -5.17
CA ALA A 74 8.74 -7.27 -4.27
C ALA A 74 7.27 -7.10 -4.65
N ARG A 75 6.44 -7.99 -4.12
CA ARG A 75 4.99 -7.96 -4.26
C ARG A 75 4.36 -8.14 -2.90
N ILE A 76 3.47 -7.22 -2.53
CA ILE A 76 2.61 -7.38 -1.36
C ILE A 76 1.23 -7.78 -1.86
N HIS A 77 0.65 -8.82 -1.27
CA HIS A 77 -0.63 -9.33 -1.71
C HIS A 77 -1.47 -9.84 -0.53
N GLN A 78 -2.78 -9.70 -0.67
CA GLN A 78 -3.77 -10.19 0.26
C GLN A 78 -4.22 -11.60 -0.13
N LYS A 79 -4.37 -12.49 0.86
CA LYS A 79 -5.01 -13.80 0.72
C LYS A 79 -6.11 -13.97 1.77
N GLY A 80 -7.14 -14.75 1.44
CA GLY A 80 -8.25 -15.06 2.35
C GLY A 80 -9.54 -14.27 2.06
N PHE A 81 -10.57 -14.52 2.88
CA PHE A 81 -11.90 -13.91 2.75
C PHE A 81 -12.01 -12.62 3.57
N TRP A 82 -13.03 -11.80 3.30
CA TRP A 82 -13.21 -10.45 3.85
C TRP A 82 -13.04 -10.35 5.39
N ILE A 83 -13.50 -11.34 6.16
CA ILE A 83 -13.35 -11.38 7.63
C ILE A 83 -11.98 -11.92 8.10
N PHE A 84 -11.29 -12.72 7.30
CA PHE A 84 -10.03 -13.41 7.67
C PHE A 84 -8.90 -13.11 6.69
N LYS A 85 -8.85 -11.89 6.17
CA LYS A 85 -7.81 -11.48 5.23
C LYS A 85 -6.44 -11.44 5.92
N LYS A 86 -5.44 -11.95 5.23
CA LYS A 86 -4.04 -11.92 5.64
C LYS A 86 -3.21 -11.28 4.54
N TRP A 87 -2.16 -10.59 4.94
CA TRP A 87 -1.24 -9.93 4.03
C TRP A 87 0.08 -10.66 3.97
N PHE A 88 0.66 -10.67 2.79
CA PHE A 88 1.91 -11.35 2.52
C PHE A 88 2.82 -10.46 1.70
N ILE A 89 4.12 -10.57 1.93
CA ILE A 89 5.15 -10.02 1.06
C ILE A 89 5.97 -11.15 0.44
N GLU A 90 6.35 -10.97 -0.81
CA GLU A 90 7.22 -11.87 -1.55
C GLU A 90 8.29 -11.05 -2.28
N ASP A 91 9.55 -11.45 -2.09
CA ASP A 91 10.66 -10.92 -2.89
C ASP A 91 10.68 -11.60 -4.27
N LEU A 92 10.79 -10.81 -5.33
CA LEU A 92 10.70 -11.28 -6.72
C LEU A 92 12.07 -11.51 -7.36
N GLY A 93 13.08 -11.86 -6.57
CA GLY A 93 14.45 -12.05 -7.04
C GLY A 93 15.21 -10.73 -7.10
N SER A 94 15.05 -9.91 -6.07
CA SER A 94 15.71 -8.62 -6.01
C SER A 94 17.22 -8.76 -5.82
N LYS A 95 17.99 -7.75 -6.24
CA LYS A 95 19.47 -7.79 -6.14
C LYS A 95 19.98 -7.60 -4.71
N HIS A 96 19.28 -6.78 -3.92
CA HIS A 96 19.70 -6.39 -2.56
C HIS A 96 18.82 -6.97 -1.46
N GLY A 97 17.79 -7.75 -1.82
CA GLY A 97 16.92 -8.44 -0.89
C GLY A 97 15.81 -7.57 -0.30
N THR A 98 14.84 -8.29 0.27
CA THR A 98 13.74 -7.76 1.07
C THR A 98 13.84 -8.32 2.50
N GLY A 99 13.52 -7.49 3.49
CA GLY A 99 13.52 -7.88 4.90
C GLY A 99 12.30 -7.36 5.64
N ILE A 100 11.94 -8.03 6.73
CA ILE A 100 10.90 -7.59 7.67
C ILE A 100 11.60 -7.20 8.96
N TYR A 101 11.45 -5.95 9.38
CA TYR A 101 12.01 -5.42 10.62
C TYR A 101 10.94 -5.42 11.71
N ARG A 102 11.18 -6.18 12.78
CA ARG A 102 10.32 -6.24 13.97
C ARG A 102 11.16 -6.46 15.21
N ASN A 103 10.81 -5.79 16.31
CA ASN A 103 11.47 -5.98 17.62
C ASN A 103 13.00 -5.85 17.56
N ASN A 104 13.52 -4.87 16.82
CA ASN A 104 14.96 -4.67 16.58
C ASN A 104 15.68 -5.81 15.84
N ILE A 105 14.94 -6.71 15.19
CA ILE A 105 15.48 -7.83 14.42
C ILE A 105 14.99 -7.71 12.97
N THR A 106 15.89 -7.95 12.02
CA THR A 106 15.53 -8.06 10.59
C THR A 106 15.48 -9.54 10.20
N ALA A 107 14.30 -10.00 9.77
CA ALA A 107 14.11 -11.32 9.18
C ALA A 107 14.13 -11.21 7.65
N PRO A 108 14.99 -11.96 6.93
CA PRO A 108 15.03 -11.91 5.47
C PRO A 108 13.79 -12.60 4.86
N VAL A 109 13.26 -12.00 3.80
CA VAL A 109 12.24 -12.63 2.95
C VAL A 109 12.97 -13.36 1.83
N LYS A 110 12.83 -14.70 1.78
CA LYS A 110 13.43 -15.50 0.71
C LYS A 110 12.70 -15.24 -0.61
N SER A 111 13.45 -15.05 -1.69
CA SER A 111 12.90 -14.88 -3.04
C SER A 111 11.94 -16.02 -3.39
N GLY A 112 10.76 -15.67 -3.92
CA GLY A 112 9.71 -16.60 -4.32
C GLY A 112 8.95 -17.26 -3.16
N ILE A 113 9.24 -16.88 -1.90
CA ILE A 113 8.53 -17.38 -0.72
C ILE A 113 7.73 -16.23 -0.11
N SER A 114 6.40 -16.36 -0.13
CA SER A 114 5.53 -15.39 0.52
C SER A 114 5.61 -15.50 2.05
N CYS A 115 5.87 -14.38 2.73
CA CYS A 115 5.92 -14.27 4.19
C CYS A 115 4.75 -13.43 4.73
N GLU A 116 4.10 -13.88 5.80
CA GLU A 116 2.96 -13.17 6.40
C GLU A 116 3.41 -11.86 7.08
N ILE A 117 2.73 -10.77 6.76
CA ILE A 117 2.92 -9.44 7.35
C ILE A 117 1.62 -8.93 7.99
N ARG A 118 1.77 -8.03 8.95
CA ARG A 118 0.71 -7.44 9.78
C ARG A 118 0.80 -5.92 9.75
N THR A 119 -0.31 -5.28 10.10
CA THR A 119 -0.37 -3.81 10.26
C THR A 119 0.70 -3.36 11.25
N GLY A 120 1.45 -2.34 10.86
CA GLY A 120 2.51 -1.75 11.68
C GLY A 120 3.88 -2.39 11.53
N ASP A 121 4.01 -3.44 10.70
CA ASP A 121 5.32 -3.97 10.35
C ASP A 121 6.11 -2.98 9.49
N GLU A 122 7.41 -2.95 9.73
CA GLU A 122 8.36 -2.24 8.89
C GLU A 122 9.04 -3.23 7.96
N ILE A 123 9.12 -2.85 6.69
CA ILE A 123 9.63 -3.69 5.61
C ILE A 123 10.79 -2.94 4.96
N ILE A 124 11.90 -3.63 4.81
CA ILE A 124 13.10 -3.15 4.15
C ILE A 124 13.08 -3.67 2.71
N ILE A 125 13.19 -2.76 1.75
CA ILE A 125 13.25 -3.05 0.31
C ILE A 125 14.48 -2.36 -0.25
N GLY A 126 15.56 -3.11 -0.49
CA GLY A 126 16.88 -2.54 -0.75
C GLY A 126 17.35 -1.70 0.45
N ALA A 127 17.49 -0.38 0.27
CA ALA A 127 17.84 0.55 1.35
C ALA A 127 16.64 1.38 1.87
N ASN A 128 15.45 1.15 1.32
CA ASN A 128 14.24 1.86 1.74
C ASN A 128 13.55 1.10 2.85
N MET A 129 13.04 1.81 3.85
CA MET A 129 12.16 1.27 4.87
C MET A 129 10.75 1.81 4.64
N ILE A 130 9.78 0.89 4.55
CA ILE A 130 8.37 1.22 4.40
C ILE A 130 7.60 0.64 5.56
N ARG A 131 6.55 1.34 6.00
CA ARG A 131 5.59 0.80 6.95
C ARG A 131 4.27 0.63 6.24
N ILE A 132 3.66 -0.52 6.42
CA ILE A 132 2.35 -0.80 5.82
C ILE A 132 1.34 -0.92 6.95
N ASP A 133 0.33 -0.07 6.87
CA ASP A 133 -0.83 -0.14 7.73
C ASP A 133 -2.02 -0.59 6.87
N PHE A 134 -2.64 -1.70 7.26
CA PHE A 134 -3.81 -2.25 6.57
C PHE A 134 -5.09 -1.81 7.29
N ASP A 135 -6.08 -1.38 6.51
CA ASP A 135 -7.45 -1.04 6.97
C ASP A 135 -8.28 -2.28 7.33
#